data_AF-A0A538M4M6-F1
#
_entry.id   AF-A0A538M4M6-F1
#
_cell.length_a   1.000
_cell.length_b   1.000
_cell.length_c   1.000
_cell.angle_alpha   90.00
_cell.angle_beta   90.00
_cell.angle_gamma   90.00
#
_symmetry.space_group_name_H-M   'P 1'
#
loop_
_entity.id
_entity.type
_entity.pdbx_description
1 polymer ?
#
loop_
_entity_poly.entity_id
_entity_poly.type
_entity_poly.pdbx_seq_one_letter_code
_entity_poly.pdbx_strand_id
1 'polypeptide(L)'
;MAIALLLAIGEYVDAFFISFPAGAAGFATFLVLAVVWIRRGGIGGPILVAALFAFEDANAPFWPRTGVGDWITTIAYGGLALAGLLVALVVIKDSLGGRRAKTGPARVAA
;
A
#
# COMPACT_ATOMS: atom_id res chain seq x y z
N MET A 1 -2.75 -8.22 -2.68
CA MET A 1 -2.35 -7.96 -4.09
C MET A 1 -3.47 -7.28 -4.87
N ALA A 2 -4.66 -7.87 -4.96
CA ALA A 2 -5.80 -7.27 -5.69
C ALA A 2 -6.14 -5.84 -5.21
N ILE A 3 -6.15 -5.61 -3.90
CA ILE A 3 -6.43 -4.29 -3.30
C ILE A 3 -5.42 -3.22 -3.74
N ALA A 4 -4.11 -3.51 -3.70
CA ALA A 4 -3.07 -2.58 -4.15
C ALA A 4 -3.17 -2.25 -5.65
N LEU A 5 -3.62 -3.21 -6.45
CA LEU A 5 -3.82 -3.04 -7.89
C LEU A 5 -5.07 -2.21 -8.19
N LEU A 6 -6.17 -2.44 -7.46
CA LEU A 6 -7.38 -1.61 -7.54
C LEU A 6 -7.10 -0.16 -7.13
N LEU A 7 -6.30 0.04 -6.08
CA LEU A 7 -5.85 1.36 -5.63
C LEU A 7 -4.96 2.04 -6.66
N ALA A 8 -3.99 1.33 -7.26
CA ALA A 8 -3.17 1.91 -8.31
C ALA A 8 -4.01 2.36 -9.53
N ILE A 9 -5.04 1.59 -9.89
CA ILE A 9 -5.98 1.98 -10.94
C ILE A 9 -6.80 3.21 -10.52
N GLY A 10 -7.33 3.22 -9.30
CA GLY A 10 -8.07 4.36 -8.75
C GLY A 10 -7.24 5.64 -8.76
N GLU A 11 -5.98 5.57 -8.33
CA GLU A 11 -5.02 6.67 -8.35
C GLU A 11 -4.68 7.16 -9.76
N TYR A 12 -4.51 6.26 -10.73
CA TYR A 12 -4.33 6.66 -12.13
C TYR A 12 -5.57 7.35 -12.70
N VAL A 13 -6.77 6.94 -12.31
CA VAL A 13 -8.01 7.59 -12.74
C VAL A 13 -8.15 8.95 -12.08
N ASP A 14 -7.88 9.05 -10.79
CA ASP A 14 -8.02 10.29 -10.01
C ASP A 14 -6.95 11.34 -10.37
N ALA A 15 -5.78 10.92 -10.84
CA ALA A 15 -4.74 11.82 -11.37
C ALA A 15 -5.27 12.80 -12.45
N PHE A 16 -6.33 12.46 -13.17
CA PHE A 16 -6.95 13.34 -14.18
C PHE A 16 -7.91 14.39 -13.59
N PHE A 17 -8.28 14.27 -12.31
CA PHE A 17 -9.31 15.09 -11.66
C PHE A 17 -8.78 15.88 -10.45
N ILE A 18 -7.59 15.55 -9.92
CA ILE A 18 -7.03 16.25 -8.78
C ILE A 18 -6.07 17.39 -9.16
N SER A 19 -5.96 18.36 -8.25
CA SER A 19 -5.11 19.55 -8.37
C SER A 19 -3.61 19.23 -8.40
N PHE A 20 -3.20 17.99 -8.11
CA PHE A 20 -1.81 17.55 -8.13
C PHE A 20 -1.61 16.21 -8.88
N PRO A 21 -1.82 16.17 -10.22
CA PRO A 21 -1.79 14.95 -11.04
C PRO A 21 -0.48 14.16 -10.93
N ALA A 22 0.64 14.87 -10.81
CA ALA A 22 1.97 14.27 -10.72
C ALA A 22 2.14 13.45 -9.43
N GLY A 23 1.50 13.87 -8.33
CA GLY A 23 1.53 13.14 -7.06
C GLY A 23 0.81 11.80 -7.16
N ALA A 24 -0.44 11.81 -7.64
CA ALA A 24 -1.23 10.59 -7.84
C ALA A 24 -0.59 9.64 -8.85
N ALA A 25 -0.10 10.15 -9.99
CA ALA A 25 0.61 9.32 -10.97
C ALA A 25 1.88 8.69 -10.39
N GLY A 26 2.63 9.43 -9.57
CA GLY A 26 3.80 8.91 -8.85
C GLY A 26 3.42 7.82 -7.85
N PHE A 27 2.39 8.05 -7.04
CA PHE A 27 1.91 7.09 -6.04
C PHE A 27 1.40 5.80 -6.69
N ALA A 28 0.60 5.91 -7.74
CA ALA A 28 0.14 4.78 -8.55
C ALA A 28 1.31 3.97 -9.12
N THR A 29 2.34 4.65 -9.63
CA THR A 29 3.55 4.00 -10.14
C THR A 29 4.26 3.21 -9.04
N PHE A 30 4.41 3.79 -7.84
CA PHE A 30 5.02 3.09 -6.71
C PHE A 30 4.19 1.90 -6.24
N LEU A 31 2.86 1.98 -6.25
CA LEU A 31 1.99 0.83 -5.96
C LEU A 31 2.18 -0.29 -6.98
N VAL A 32 2.28 0.03 -8.28
CA VAL A 32 2.57 -0.96 -9.34
C VAL A 32 3.94 -1.60 -9.13
N LEU A 33 4.97 -0.80 -8.83
CA LEU A 33 6.31 -1.32 -8.53
C LEU A 33 6.30 -2.24 -7.30
N ALA A 34 5.53 -1.89 -6.26
CA ALA A 34 5.37 -2.72 -5.08
C ALA A 34 4.70 -4.06 -5.42
N VAL A 35 3.68 -4.06 -6.28
CA VAL A 35 3.03 -5.27 -6.82
C VAL A 35 4.03 -6.14 -7.59
N VAL A 36 4.82 -5.55 -8.50
CA VAL A 36 5.85 -6.29 -9.25
C VAL A 36 6.88 -6.89 -8.30
N TRP A 37 7.28 -6.16 -7.25
CA TRP A 37 8.26 -6.66 -6.28
C TRP A 37 7.70 -7.77 -5.38
N ILE A 38 6.42 -7.70 -4.99
CA ILE A 38 5.73 -8.81 -4.30
C ILE A 38 5.79 -10.08 -5.15
N ARG A 39 5.54 -9.99 -6.47
CA ARG A 39 5.60 -11.14 -7.39
C ARG A 39 6.99 -11.77 -7.48
N ARG A 40 8.06 -11.03 -7.15
CA ARG A 40 9.43 -11.54 -7.08
C ARG A 40 9.74 -12.29 -5.77
N GLY A 41 8.78 -12.43 -4.86
CA GLY A 41 8.90 -13.26 -3.64
C GLY A 41 9.67 -12.61 -2.48
N GLY A 42 10.02 -11.33 -2.59
CA GLY A 42 10.66 -10.56 -1.52
C GLY A 42 9.67 -9.87 -0.58
N ILE A 43 10.10 -9.55 0.66
CA ILE A 43 9.32 -8.75 1.61
C ILE A 43 9.36 -7.24 1.34
N GLY A 44 10.23 -6.79 0.42
CA GLY A 44 10.36 -5.37 0.07
C GLY A 44 9.08 -4.79 -0.54
N GLY A 45 8.38 -5.57 -1.37
CA GLY A 45 7.11 -5.14 -1.96
C GLY A 45 6.00 -4.89 -0.93
N PRO A 46 5.69 -5.84 -0.02
CA PRO A 46 4.75 -5.59 1.07
C PRO A 46 5.13 -4.41 1.97
N ILE A 47 6.42 -4.24 2.28
CA ILE A 47 6.92 -3.10 3.07
C ILE A 47 6.66 -1.78 2.33
N LEU A 48 6.92 -1.72 1.02
CA LEU A 48 6.65 -0.54 0.21
C LEU A 48 5.16 -0.21 0.18
N VAL A 49 4.28 -1.22 0.02
CA VAL A 49 2.83 -1.02 0.10
C VAL A 49 2.42 -0.43 1.46
N ALA A 50 2.94 -0.97 2.57
CA ALA A 50 2.64 -0.46 3.90
C ALA A 50 3.13 0.99 4.09
N ALA A 51 4.33 1.31 3.60
CA ALA A 51 4.87 2.68 3.68
C ALA A 51 4.01 3.68 2.88
N LEU A 52 3.57 3.30 1.69
CA LEU A 52 2.71 4.13 0.84
C LEU A 52 1.36 4.41 1.51
N PHE A 53 0.67 3.39 2.03
CA PHE A 53 -0.61 3.61 2.71
C PHE A 53 -0.47 4.37 4.03
N ALA A 54 0.59 4.14 4.81
CA ALA A 54 0.85 4.94 6.00
C ALA A 54 1.13 6.41 5.66
N PHE A 55 1.82 6.68 4.56
CA PHE A 55 2.02 8.04 4.05
C PHE A 55 0.69 8.68 3.66
N GLU A 56 -0.16 7.96 2.93
CA GLU A 56 -1.47 8.46 2.52
C GLU A 56 -2.36 8.82 3.73
N ASP A 57 -2.51 7.88 4.67
CA ASP A 57 -3.31 8.07 5.88
C ASP A 57 -2.80 9.24 6.73
N ALA A 58 -1.47 9.42 6.81
CA ALA A 58 -0.87 10.53 7.55
C ALA A 58 -1.12 11.89 6.87
N ASN A 59 -1.27 11.93 5.54
CA ASN A 59 -1.47 13.17 4.79
C ASN A 59 -2.95 13.51 4.55
N ALA A 60 -3.84 12.52 4.55
CA ALA A 60 -5.27 12.69 4.32
C ALA A 60 -5.93 13.81 5.17
N PRO A 61 -5.57 14.04 6.46
CA PRO A 61 -6.11 15.15 7.24
C PRO A 61 -5.79 16.55 6.70
N PHE A 62 -4.69 16.71 5.96
CA PHE A 62 -4.20 17.99 5.47
C PHE A 62 -4.66 18.34 4.05
N TRP A 63 -5.34 17.42 3.37
CA TRP A 63 -5.82 17.67 2.01
C TRP A 63 -6.88 18.78 1.99
N PRO A 64 -6.80 19.72 1.01
CA PRO A 64 -7.81 20.76 0.85
C PRO A 64 -9.18 20.14 0.58
N ARG A 65 -10.22 20.67 1.25
CA ARG A 65 -11.60 20.21 1.07
C ARG A 65 -12.46 21.43 0.80
N THR A 66 -13.09 21.44 -0.36
CA THR A 66 -13.89 22.58 -0.85
C THR A 66 -15.36 22.21 -1.01
N GLY A 67 -15.68 20.92 -1.15
CA GLY A 67 -17.06 20.43 -1.28
C GLY A 67 -17.34 19.08 -0.63
N VAL A 68 -18.61 18.67 -0.62
CA VAL A 68 -19.07 17.38 -0.08
C VAL A 68 -18.46 16.19 -0.84
N GLY A 69 -18.22 16.33 -2.14
CA GLY A 69 -17.53 15.33 -2.94
C GLY A 69 -16.13 15.02 -2.40
N ASP A 70 -15.35 16.05 -2.07
CA ASP A 70 -13.99 15.91 -1.53
C ASP A 70 -13.98 15.13 -0.20
N TRP A 71 -15.00 15.31 0.64
CA TRP A 71 -15.16 14.56 1.88
C TRP A 71 -15.43 13.08 1.63
N ILE A 72 -16.34 12.76 0.70
CA ILE A 72 -16.67 11.38 0.34
C ILE A 72 -15.42 10.69 -0.22
N THR A 73 -14.71 11.36 -1.13
CA THR A 73 -13.48 10.85 -1.73
C THR A 73 -12.40 10.63 -0.65
N THR A 74 -12.14 11.62 0.21
CA THR A 74 -11.13 11.49 1.28
C THR A 74 -11.45 10.33 2.23
N ILE A 75 -12.71 10.14 2.62
CA ILE A 75 -13.11 9.03 3.50
C ILE A 75 -12.99 7.68 2.79
N ALA A 76 -13.40 7.60 1.52
CA ALA A 76 -13.29 6.38 0.74
C ALA A 76 -11.83 5.97 0.52
N TYR A 77 -10.96 6.91 0.13
CA TYR A 77 -9.53 6.68 -0.04
C TYR A 77 -8.85 6.32 1.28
N GLY A 78 -9.09 7.08 2.36
CA GLY A 78 -8.53 6.77 3.68
C GLY A 78 -8.98 5.40 4.21
N GLY A 79 -10.25 5.02 4.01
CA GLY A 79 -10.73 3.69 4.39
C GLY A 79 -10.06 2.57 3.58
N LEU A 80 -9.85 2.80 2.28
CA LEU A 80 -9.23 1.83 1.37
C LEU A 80 -7.72 1.70 1.63
N ALA A 81 -7.04 2.81 1.92
CA ALA A 81 -5.63 2.87 2.32
C ALA A 81 -5.41 2.14 3.65
N LEU A 82 -6.23 2.41 4.67
CA LEU A 82 -6.17 1.72 5.96
C LEU A 82 -6.37 0.20 5.80
N ALA A 83 -7.36 -0.22 5.01
CA ALA A 83 -7.57 -1.64 4.72
C ALA A 83 -6.37 -2.27 4.00
N GLY A 84 -5.80 -1.55 3.03
CA GLY A 84 -4.58 -1.93 2.33
C GLY A 84 -3.38 -2.08 3.26
N LEU A 85 -3.20 -1.16 4.20
CA LEU A 85 -2.14 -1.17 5.21
C LEU A 85 -2.24 -2.38 6.12
N LEU A 86 -3.44 -2.65 6.66
CA LEU A 86 -3.67 -3.82 7.52
C LEU A 86 -3.33 -5.13 6.80
N VAL A 87 -3.77 -5.28 5.55
CA VAL A 87 -3.46 -6.45 4.74
C VAL A 87 -1.94 -6.57 4.50
N ALA A 88 -1.26 -5.46 4.19
CA ALA A 88 0.18 -5.45 3.99
C ALA A 88 0.94 -5.87 5.26
N LEU A 89 0.53 -5.38 6.43
CA LEU A 89 1.12 -5.75 7.72
C LEU A 89 0.93 -7.24 8.03
N VAL A 90 -0.24 -7.81 7.76
CA VAL A 90 -0.49 -9.25 7.91
C VAL A 90 0.44 -10.06 6.99
N VAL A 91 0.57 -9.67 5.72
CA VAL A 91 1.46 -10.36 4.77
C VAL A 91 2.92 -10.27 5.20
N ILE A 92 3.37 -9.13 5.73
CA ILE A 92 4.72 -8.96 6.28
C ILE A 92 4.91 -9.89 7.48
N LYS A 93 3.97 -9.90 8.42
CA LYS A 93 4.01 -10.75 9.61
C LYS A 93 4.12 -12.23 9.23
N ASP A 94 3.29 -12.70 8.28
CA ASP A 94 3.30 -14.09 7.83
C ASP A 94 4.60 -14.44 7.11
N SER A 95 5.12 -13.53 6.29
CA SER A 95 6.40 -13.70 5.59
C SER A 95 7.59 -13.79 6.55
N LEU A 96 7.59 -12.97 7.61
CA LEU A 96 8.60 -13.02 8.67
C LEU A 96 8.48 -14.30 9.52
N GLY A 97 7.26 -14.71 9.84
CA GLY A 97 6.98 -15.97 10.56
C GLY A 97 7.47 -17.20 9.79
N GLY A 98 7.15 -17.28 8.49
CA GLY A 98 7.61 -18.37 7.62
C GLY A 98 9.13 -18.41 7.43
N ARG A 99 9.79 -17.25 7.37
CA ARG A 99 11.27 -17.17 7.35
C ARG A 99 11.87 -17.66 8.65
N ARG A 100 11.33 -17.22 9.80
CA ARG A 100 11.79 -17.64 11.14
C ARG A 100 11.62 -19.14 11.38
N ALA A 101 10.54 -19.74 10.85
CA ALA A 101 10.33 -21.19 10.92
C ALA A 101 11.36 -21.97 10.06
N LYS A 102 11.73 -21.45 8.87
CA LYS A 102 12.75 -22.05 8.00
C LYS A 102 14.17 -21.92 8.54
N THR A 103 14.47 -20.89 9.34
CA THR A 103 15.77 -20.69 10.00
C THR A 103 15.81 -21.19 11.45
N GLY A 104 14.73 -21.78 11.95
CA GLY A 104 14.67 -22.46 13.25
C GLY A 104 15.59 -23.68 13.32
N PRO A 105 15.98 -24.14 14.52
CA PRO A 105 17.19 -24.94 14.76
C PRO A 105 17.13 -26.35 14.15
N ALA A 106 17.48 -26.47 12.88
CA ALA A 106 17.83 -27.72 12.22
C ALA A 106 19.36 -27.96 12.21
N ARG A 107 20.13 -27.33 13.12
CA ARG A 107 21.61 -27.36 13.07
C ARG A 107 22.31 -27.66 14.40
N VAL A 108 21.66 -28.40 15.31
CA VAL A 108 22.29 -28.90 16.55
C VAL A 108 22.33 -30.43 16.61
N ALA A 109 21.87 -31.13 15.59
CA ALA A 109 21.97 -32.59 15.50
C ALA A 109 22.62 -33.00 14.17
N ALA A 110 23.95 -32.98 14.14
CA ALA A 110 24.78 -33.75 13.21
C ALA A 110 26.09 -34.09 13.93
#